data_AF-A0A7C6AKH5-F1
#
_entry.id   AF-A0A7C6AKH5-F1
#
_cell.length_a   1.000
_cell.length_b   1.000
_cell.length_c   1.000
_cell.angle_alpha   90.00
_cell.angle_beta   90.00
_cell.angle_gamma   90.00
#
_symmetry.space_group_name_H-M   'P 1'
#
loop_
_entity.id
_entity.type
_entity.pdbx_description
1 polymer ?
#
loop_
_entity_poly.entity_id
_entity_poly.type
_entity_poly.pdbx_seq_one_letter_code
_entity_poly.pdbx_strand_id
1 'polypeptide(L)'
;MKETGGTVETLNRAFRVQLIIAISIFLSLVVFLVVEELLRHFLRPFLGWGGIAFNQVPQFRYLIYGVSVGVVVLIRLLQAIFLRLPPHLDFSQALARLSSGTLIPLVLAEIPAMLGFVFFLLTGLQRDFYVLGMVSVILMFMYFPRKAVWQEKLAPPLSEKRG
;
A
#
# COMPACT_ATOMS: atom_id res chain seq x y z
N MET A 1 18.67 14.13 -30.81
CA MET A 1 17.26 13.64 -30.78
C MET A 1 17.11 12.15 -30.41
N LYS A 2 18.19 11.40 -30.12
CA LYS A 2 18.15 9.97 -29.71
C LYS A 2 17.96 9.75 -28.19
N GLU A 3 18.35 10.71 -27.34
CA GLU A 3 18.28 10.57 -25.87
C GLU A 3 16.86 10.55 -25.31
N THR A 4 15.94 11.32 -25.90
CA THR A 4 14.54 11.38 -25.44
C THR A 4 13.76 10.08 -25.66
N GLY A 5 14.17 9.25 -26.62
CA GLY A 5 13.56 7.92 -26.82
C GLY A 5 13.93 6.92 -25.72
N GLY A 6 15.19 6.95 -25.25
CA GLY A 6 15.70 6.04 -24.23
C GLY A 6 15.14 6.29 -22.83
N THR A 7 14.92 7.56 -22.46
CA THR A 7 14.36 7.95 -21.15
C THR A 7 12.89 7.58 -21.02
N VAL A 8 12.09 7.74 -22.08
CA VAL A 8 10.67 7.37 -22.10
C VAL A 8 10.47 5.86 -22.02
N GLU A 9 11.31 5.09 -22.72
CA GLU A 9 11.22 3.62 -22.65
C GLU A 9 11.62 3.08 -21.28
N THR A 10 12.67 3.65 -20.67
CA THR A 10 13.09 3.30 -19.31
C THR A 10 12.00 3.62 -18.28
N LEU A 11 11.34 4.77 -18.42
CA LEU A 11 10.21 5.18 -17.59
C LEU A 11 9.02 4.20 -17.73
N ASN A 12 8.65 3.87 -18.97
CA ASN A 12 7.55 2.93 -19.23
C ASN A 12 7.85 1.54 -18.64
N ARG A 13 9.09 1.07 -18.76
CA ARG A 13 9.52 -0.21 -18.20
C ARG A 13 9.45 -0.20 -16.67
N ALA A 14 9.98 0.83 -16.02
CA ALA A 14 9.92 0.99 -14.57
C ALA A 14 8.46 1.04 -14.07
N PHE A 15 7.61 1.81 -14.75
CA PHE A 15 6.19 1.90 -14.42
C PHE A 15 5.47 0.55 -14.56
N ARG A 16 5.74 -0.21 -15.62
CA ARG A 16 5.15 -1.56 -15.80
C ARG A 16 5.52 -2.51 -14.68
N VAL A 17 6.80 -2.54 -14.29
CA VAL A 17 7.26 -3.37 -13.16
C VAL A 17 6.52 -3.00 -11.88
N GLN A 18 6.38 -1.70 -11.62
CA GLN A 18 5.70 -1.24 -10.42
C GLN A 18 4.20 -1.50 -10.42
N LEU A 19 3.56 -1.40 -11.59
CA LEU A 19 2.16 -1.76 -11.76
C LEU A 19 1.92 -3.25 -11.49
N ILE A 20 2.81 -4.12 -11.97
CA ILE A 20 2.73 -5.57 -11.70
C ILE A 20 2.84 -5.82 -10.20
N ILE A 21 3.83 -5.23 -9.53
CA ILE A 21 4.00 -5.35 -8.07
C ILE A 21 2.75 -4.85 -7.34
N ALA A 22 2.19 -3.72 -7.77
CA ALA A 22 0.98 -3.16 -7.15
C ALA A 22 -0.23 -4.08 -7.29
N ILE A 23 -0.42 -4.68 -8.46
CA ILE A 23 -1.48 -5.66 -8.70
C ILE A 23 -1.24 -6.92 -7.86
N SER A 24 0.00 -7.39 -7.73
CA SER A 24 0.33 -8.53 -6.86
C SER A 24 0.00 -8.29 -5.39
N ILE A 25 0.32 -7.10 -4.88
CA ILE A 25 -0.01 -6.68 -3.51
C ILE A 25 -1.54 -6.52 -3.33
N PHE A 26 -2.25 -6.07 -4.36
CA PHE A 26 -3.71 -6.04 -4.31
C PHE A 26 -4.31 -7.47 -4.30
N LEU A 27 -3.74 -8.37 -5.09
CA LEU A 27 -4.14 -9.78 -5.12
C LEU A 27 -3.92 -10.49 -3.78
N SER A 28 -2.85 -10.18 -3.03
CA SER A 28 -2.65 -10.76 -1.70
C SER A 28 -3.76 -10.35 -0.72
N LEU A 29 -4.29 -9.12 -0.80
CA LEU A 29 -5.49 -8.74 -0.04
C LEU A 29 -6.71 -9.61 -0.39
N VAL A 30 -6.91 -9.89 -1.68
CA VAL A 30 -8.00 -10.77 -2.12
C VAL A 30 -7.81 -12.18 -1.57
N VAL A 31 -6.58 -12.68 -1.50
CA VAL A 31 -6.28 -13.97 -0.87
C VAL A 31 -6.68 -13.95 0.61
N PHE A 32 -6.38 -12.90 1.38
CA PHE A 32 -6.82 -12.82 2.78
C PHE A 32 -8.36 -12.89 2.91
N LEU A 33 -9.09 -12.20 2.04
CA LEU A 33 -10.56 -12.25 2.00
C LEU A 33 -11.08 -13.66 1.67
N VAL A 34 -10.51 -14.31 0.66
CA VAL A 34 -10.91 -15.66 0.26
C VAL A 34 -10.62 -16.66 1.37
N VAL A 35 -9.43 -16.61 1.97
CA VAL A 35 -9.06 -17.52 3.07
C VAL A 35 -9.98 -17.32 4.28
N GLU A 36 -10.31 -16.07 4.62
CA GLU A 36 -11.26 -15.77 5.69
C GLU A 36 -12.64 -16.37 5.43
N GLU A 37 -13.20 -16.17 4.23
CA GLU A 37 -14.52 -16.71 3.87
C GLU A 37 -14.51 -18.24 3.81
N LEU A 38 -13.42 -18.87 3.34
CA LEU A 38 -13.26 -20.32 3.35
C LEU A 38 -13.22 -20.86 4.79
N LEU A 39 -12.39 -20.28 5.66
CA LEU A 39 -12.32 -20.69 7.07
C LEU A 39 -13.68 -20.56 7.74
N ARG A 40 -14.39 -19.46 7.47
CA ARG A 40 -15.76 -19.25 7.95
C ARG A 40 -16.72 -20.29 7.40
N HIS A 41 -16.62 -20.69 6.14
CA HIS A 41 -17.53 -21.66 5.56
C HIS A 41 -17.32 -23.05 6.18
N PHE A 42 -16.07 -23.47 6.38
CA PHE A 42 -15.74 -24.81 6.83
C PHE A 42 -15.75 -25.01 8.36
N LEU A 43 -15.47 -23.98 9.17
CA LEU A 43 -15.23 -24.12 10.62
C LEU A 43 -16.30 -23.46 11.50
N ARG A 44 -17.56 -23.32 11.03
CA ARG A 44 -18.64 -22.67 11.79
C ARG A 44 -19.05 -23.45 13.05
N PRO A 45 -19.12 -22.81 14.25
CA PRO A 45 -18.69 -21.44 14.56
C PRO A 45 -17.17 -21.36 14.81
N PHE A 46 -16.49 -20.50 14.05
CA PHE A 46 -15.05 -20.27 14.24
C PHE A 46 -14.86 -19.30 15.42
N LEU A 47 -14.46 -19.84 16.58
CA LEU A 47 -14.25 -19.09 17.82
C LEU A 47 -12.85 -18.46 17.92
N GLY A 48 -12.03 -18.59 16.86
CA GLY A 48 -10.64 -18.19 16.86
C GLY A 48 -9.74 -19.17 17.62
N TRP A 49 -8.45 -19.18 17.28
CA TRP A 49 -7.44 -20.03 17.91
C TRP A 49 -6.93 -19.48 19.24
N GLY A 50 -7.19 -18.20 19.53
CA GLY A 50 -6.81 -17.56 20.79
C GLY A 50 -7.73 -17.90 21.97
N GLY A 51 -8.85 -18.59 21.73
CA GLY A 51 -9.83 -18.91 22.75
C GLY A 51 -10.55 -17.67 23.32
N ILE A 52 -11.28 -17.87 24.42
CA ILE A 52 -12.18 -16.87 25.03
C ILE A 52 -11.41 -15.65 25.59
N ALA A 53 -10.12 -15.79 25.89
CA ALA A 53 -9.30 -14.76 26.53
C ALA A 53 -9.13 -13.50 25.67
N PHE A 54 -8.90 -13.63 24.37
CA PHE A 54 -8.72 -12.46 23.49
C PHE A 54 -10.04 -11.76 23.16
N ASN A 55 -11.16 -12.49 23.17
CA ASN A 55 -12.48 -11.93 22.92
C ASN A 55 -12.97 -11.05 24.09
N GLN A 56 -12.51 -11.33 25.31
CA GLN A 56 -12.94 -10.62 26.52
C GLN A 56 -12.09 -9.40 26.89
N VAL A 57 -11.05 -9.08 26.12
CA VAL A 57 -10.14 -7.95 26.43
C VAL A 57 -10.31 -6.84 25.38
N PRO A 58 -11.20 -5.85 25.61
CA PRO A 58 -11.38 -4.69 24.74
C PRO A 58 -10.08 -3.93 24.44
N GLN A 59 -9.15 -3.94 25.39
CA GLN A 59 -7.86 -3.26 25.28
C GLN A 59 -7.02 -3.77 24.10
N PHE A 60 -7.10 -5.05 23.77
CA PHE A 60 -6.33 -5.64 22.67
C PHE A 60 -6.83 -5.14 21.31
N ARG A 61 -8.15 -4.93 21.17
CA ARG A 61 -8.75 -4.30 19.99
C ARG A 61 -8.21 -2.88 19.81
N TYR A 62 -8.22 -2.07 20.86
CA TYR A 62 -7.69 -0.70 20.80
C TYR A 62 -6.21 -0.63 20.44
N LEU A 63 -5.39 -1.58 20.92
CA LEU A 63 -3.99 -1.64 20.54
C LEU A 63 -3.83 -1.84 19.03
N ILE A 64 -4.54 -2.79 18.43
CA ILE A 64 -4.45 -3.09 17.00
C ILE A 64 -5.02 -1.96 16.14
N TYR A 65 -6.14 -1.37 16.54
CA TYR A 65 -6.65 -0.16 15.89
C TYR A 65 -5.63 0.97 15.99
N GLY A 66 -4.99 1.15 17.15
CA GLY A 66 -3.91 2.11 17.36
C GLY A 66 -2.71 1.88 16.44
N VAL A 67 -2.24 0.63 16.30
CA VAL A 67 -1.17 0.27 15.35
C VAL A 67 -1.60 0.59 13.92
N SER A 68 -2.83 0.27 13.55
CA SER A 68 -3.35 0.52 12.21
C SER A 68 -3.40 2.02 11.89
N VAL A 69 -3.87 2.84 12.83
CA VAL A 69 -3.81 4.31 12.71
C VAL A 69 -2.35 4.79 12.63
N GLY A 70 -1.46 4.22 13.44
CA GLY A 70 -0.02 4.50 13.40
C GLY A 70 0.58 4.23 12.02
N VAL A 71 0.19 3.15 11.35
CA VAL A 71 0.58 2.84 9.96
C VAL A 71 0.07 3.92 9.01
N VAL A 72 -1.19 4.36 9.12
CA VAL A 72 -1.73 5.44 8.27
C VAL A 72 -0.92 6.72 8.43
N VAL A 73 -0.60 7.10 9.66
CA VAL A 73 0.23 8.28 9.97
C VAL A 73 1.63 8.10 9.39
N LEU A 74 2.24 6.93 9.56
CA LEU A 74 3.57 6.63 9.02
C LEU A 74 3.60 6.75 7.50
N ILE A 75 2.59 6.21 6.79
CA ILE A 75 2.52 6.33 5.33
C ILE A 75 2.43 7.81 4.92
N ARG A 76 1.61 8.62 5.60
CA ARG A 76 1.48 10.07 5.34
C ARG A 76 2.82 10.79 5.51
N LEU A 77 3.57 10.49 6.57
CA LEU A 77 4.88 11.09 6.83
C LEU A 77 5.91 10.68 5.78
N LEU A 78 5.99 9.40 5.45
CA LEU A 78 6.89 8.90 4.41
C LEU A 78 6.57 9.54 3.06
N GLN A 79 5.29 9.63 2.70
CA GLN A 79 4.88 10.28 1.46
C GLN A 79 5.31 11.75 1.42
N ALA A 80 5.16 12.49 2.52
CA ALA A 80 5.62 13.88 2.60
C ALA A 80 7.15 14.02 2.43
N ILE A 81 7.91 13.04 2.90
CA ILE A 81 9.38 13.00 2.75
C ILE A 81 9.76 12.63 1.30
N PHE A 82 9.16 11.59 0.72
CA PHE A 82 9.48 11.12 -0.63
C PHE A 82 8.98 12.06 -1.74
N LEU A 83 7.88 12.79 -1.54
CA LEU A 83 7.37 13.77 -2.50
C LEU A 83 8.23 15.04 -2.60
N ARG A 84 9.04 15.33 -1.58
CA ARG A 84 10.04 16.42 -1.60
C ARG A 84 11.27 15.95 -2.38
N LEU A 85 11.23 16.09 -3.71
CA LEU A 85 12.41 15.86 -4.55
C LEU A 85 13.36 17.07 -4.44
N PRO A 86 14.63 16.87 -4.05
CA PRO A 86 15.64 17.93 -4.17
C PRO A 86 15.81 18.36 -5.63
N PRO A 87 15.97 19.66 -5.93
CA PRO A 87 16.02 20.19 -7.30
C PRO A 87 17.20 19.69 -8.15
N HIS A 88 18.18 18.99 -7.55
CA HIS A 88 19.48 18.67 -8.16
C HIS A 88 19.67 17.17 -8.45
N LEU A 89 18.60 16.36 -8.39
CA LEU A 89 18.71 14.93 -8.65
C LEU A 89 18.86 14.64 -10.15
N ASP A 90 19.82 13.79 -10.46
CA ASP A 90 19.96 13.15 -11.76
C ASP A 90 18.72 12.29 -12.09
N PHE A 91 18.38 12.13 -13.38
CA PHE A 91 17.16 11.46 -13.85
C PHE A 91 17.03 10.03 -13.28
N SER A 92 18.15 9.31 -13.23
CA SER A 92 18.24 7.96 -12.66
C SER A 92 17.87 7.91 -11.18
N GLN A 93 18.35 8.88 -10.40
CA GLN A 93 18.10 9.00 -8.97
C GLN A 93 16.67 9.47 -8.70
N ALA A 94 16.15 10.39 -9.49
CA ALA A 94 14.77 10.85 -9.40
C ALA A 94 13.79 9.70 -9.65
N LEU A 95 14.04 8.89 -10.69
CA LEU A 95 13.23 7.71 -11.01
C LEU A 95 13.25 6.67 -9.89
N ALA A 96 14.42 6.37 -9.32
CA ALA A 96 14.55 5.45 -8.20
C ALA A 96 13.77 5.94 -6.96
N ARG A 97 13.84 7.24 -6.67
CA ARG A 97 13.14 7.85 -5.52
C ARG A 97 11.63 7.89 -5.70
N LEU A 98 11.14 8.16 -6.92
CA LEU A 98 9.73 8.07 -7.32
C LEU A 98 9.20 6.64 -7.20
N SER A 99 10.01 5.66 -7.60
CA SER A 99 9.70 4.24 -7.48
C SER A 99 9.54 3.86 -6.00
N SER A 100 10.52 4.16 -5.16
CA SER A 100 10.45 3.89 -3.72
C SER A 100 9.29 4.65 -3.05
N GLY A 101 9.05 5.91 -3.44
CA GLY A 101 7.98 6.74 -2.92
C GLY A 101 6.57 6.26 -3.28
N THR A 102 6.44 5.34 -4.23
CA THR A 102 5.15 4.72 -4.60
C THR A 102 5.05 3.29 -4.05
N LEU A 103 6.16 2.54 -4.01
CA LEU A 103 6.18 1.15 -3.53
C LEU A 103 6.05 1.05 -2.00
N ILE A 104 6.80 1.87 -1.26
CA ILE A 104 6.82 1.81 0.20
C ILE A 104 5.42 2.08 0.80
N PRO A 105 4.70 3.15 0.41
CA PRO A 105 3.33 3.37 0.86
C PRO A 105 2.38 2.21 0.54
N LEU A 106 2.57 1.57 -0.61
CA LEU A 106 1.70 0.50 -1.08
C LEU A 106 1.89 -0.79 -0.28
N VAL A 107 3.12 -1.13 0.08
CA VAL A 107 3.41 -2.27 0.98
C VAL A 107 2.90 -1.98 2.40
N LEU A 108 3.12 -0.77 2.91
CA LEU A 108 2.60 -0.36 4.22
C LEU A 108 1.07 -0.36 4.27
N ALA A 109 0.40 -0.07 3.15
CA ALA A 109 -1.04 -0.12 3.03
C ALA A 109 -1.61 -1.54 3.23
N GLU A 110 -0.81 -2.60 3.11
CA GLU A 110 -1.22 -3.98 3.37
C GLU A 110 -1.28 -4.33 4.86
N ILE A 111 -0.51 -3.62 5.70
CA ILE A 111 -0.36 -3.94 7.13
C ILE A 111 -1.70 -3.95 7.89
N PRO A 112 -2.62 -2.97 7.73
CA PRO A 112 -3.91 -3.01 8.41
C PRO A 112 -4.70 -4.29 8.11
N ALA A 113 -4.77 -4.73 6.85
CA ALA A 113 -5.44 -5.96 6.47
C ALA A 113 -4.78 -7.20 7.07
N MET A 114 -3.44 -7.28 7.07
CA MET A 114 -2.73 -8.37 7.75
C MET A 114 -3.06 -8.42 9.24
N LEU A 115 -3.07 -7.26 9.92
CA LEU A 115 -3.45 -7.17 11.32
C LEU A 115 -4.90 -7.61 11.55
N GLY A 116 -5.82 -7.19 10.68
CA GLY A 116 -7.22 -7.63 10.73
C GLY A 116 -7.36 -9.14 10.52
N PHE A 117 -6.57 -9.72 9.61
CA PHE A 117 -6.62 -11.16 9.32
C PHE A 117 -6.09 -11.97 10.51
N VAL A 118 -4.95 -11.57 11.08
CA VAL A 118 -4.41 -12.17 12.30
C VAL A 118 -5.43 -12.06 13.44
N PHE A 119 -6.10 -10.91 13.56
CA PHE A 119 -7.11 -10.71 14.58
C PHE A 119 -8.33 -11.62 14.41
N PHE A 120 -8.80 -11.79 13.17
CA PHE A 120 -9.84 -12.76 12.84
C PHE A 120 -9.42 -14.18 13.23
N LEU A 121 -8.19 -14.60 12.90
CA LEU A 121 -7.69 -15.92 13.29
C LEU A 121 -7.65 -16.12 14.81
N LEU A 122 -7.33 -15.08 15.57
CA LEU A 122 -7.22 -15.16 17.03
C LEU A 122 -8.57 -15.10 17.74
N THR A 123 -9.52 -14.29 17.27
CA THR A 123 -10.77 -13.99 17.99
C THR A 123 -12.04 -14.52 17.33
N GLY A 124 -11.96 -14.91 16.06
CA GLY A 124 -13.12 -15.26 15.23
C GLY A 124 -14.01 -14.05 14.85
N LEU A 125 -13.67 -12.83 15.26
CA LEU A 125 -14.47 -11.63 14.99
C LEU A 125 -14.23 -11.09 13.58
N GLN A 126 -15.12 -11.43 12.67
CA GLN A 126 -15.09 -10.96 11.26
C GLN A 126 -15.13 -9.44 11.10
N ARG A 127 -15.81 -8.73 12.02
CA ARG A 127 -16.06 -7.29 11.87
C ARG A 127 -14.77 -6.47 11.84
N ASP A 128 -13.82 -6.83 12.70
CA ASP A 128 -12.55 -6.11 12.80
C ASP A 128 -11.67 -6.36 11.57
N PHE A 129 -11.72 -7.56 10.97
CA PHE A 129 -11.06 -7.85 9.70
C PHE A 129 -11.61 -7.00 8.55
N TYR A 130 -12.93 -6.89 8.39
CA TYR A 130 -13.51 -6.07 7.32
C TYR A 130 -13.19 -4.59 7.48
N VAL A 131 -13.21 -4.06 8.71
CA VAL A 131 -12.87 -2.65 8.95
C VAL A 131 -11.42 -2.37 8.54
N LEU A 132 -10.48 -3.19 9.00
CA LEU A 132 -9.06 -2.99 8.72
C LEU A 132 -8.70 -3.33 7.26
N GLY A 133 -9.34 -4.35 6.68
CA GLY A 133 -9.23 -4.67 5.27
C GLY A 133 -9.73 -3.54 4.38
N MET A 134 -10.84 -2.90 4.73
CA MET A 134 -11.36 -1.74 4.01
C MET A 134 -10.39 -0.55 4.08
N VAL A 135 -9.78 -0.31 5.24
CA VAL A 135 -8.73 0.71 5.38
C VAL A 135 -7.56 0.42 4.44
N SER A 136 -7.08 -0.82 4.40
CA SER A 136 -6.02 -1.24 3.46
C SER A 136 -6.39 -1.04 2.00
N VAL A 137 -7.61 -1.41 1.59
CA VAL A 137 -8.09 -1.21 0.21
C VAL A 137 -8.12 0.28 -0.16
N ILE A 138 -8.65 1.12 0.74
CA ILE A 138 -8.69 2.58 0.54
C ILE A 138 -7.27 3.14 0.39
N LEU A 139 -6.34 2.72 1.25
CA LEU A 139 -4.94 3.14 1.17
C LEU A 139 -4.30 2.69 -0.14
N MET A 140 -4.45 1.43 -0.54
CA MET A 140 -3.90 0.94 -1.81
C MET A 140 -4.44 1.73 -3.01
N PHE A 141 -5.74 2.06 -3.01
CA PHE A 141 -6.32 2.87 -4.08
C PHE A 141 -5.78 4.31 -4.09
N MET A 142 -5.57 4.89 -2.91
CA MET A 142 -5.00 6.23 -2.76
C MET A 142 -3.54 6.31 -3.22
N TYR A 143 -2.76 5.25 -2.96
CA TYR A 143 -1.32 5.17 -3.27
C TYR A 143 -1.00 4.42 -4.56
N PHE A 144 -2.02 4.02 -5.33
CA PHE A 144 -1.84 3.27 -6.55
C PHE A 144 -0.93 4.03 -7.55
N PRO A 145 0.03 3.36 -8.22
CA PRO A 145 0.94 4.03 -9.15
C PRO A 145 0.18 4.67 -10.31
N ARG A 146 0.24 6.01 -10.42
CA ARG A 146 -0.38 6.79 -11.52
C ARG A 146 0.69 7.31 -12.47
N LYS A 147 0.64 6.90 -13.73
CA LYS A 147 1.60 7.31 -14.77
C LYS A 147 1.65 8.83 -14.97
N ALA A 148 0.51 9.52 -14.84
CA ALA A 148 0.42 10.98 -14.98
C ALA A 148 1.31 11.73 -13.98
N VAL A 149 1.32 11.30 -12.70
CA VAL A 149 2.12 11.93 -11.64
C VAL A 149 3.62 11.78 -11.91
N TRP A 150 4.01 10.65 -12.50
CA TRP A 150 5.39 10.37 -12.85
C TRP A 150 5.87 11.19 -14.03
N GLN A 151 5.02 11.34 -15.05
CA GLN A 151 5.31 12.18 -16.20
C GLN A 151 5.40 13.65 -15.82
N GLU A 152 4.54 14.14 -14.92
CA GLU A 152 4.58 15.53 -14.43
C GLU A 152 5.85 15.82 -13.62
N LYS A 153 6.27 14.90 -12.75
CA LYS A 153 7.47 15.08 -11.91
C LYS A 153 8.80 14.86 -12.65
N LEU A 154 8.78 14.14 -13.78
CA LEU A 154 9.96 13.84 -14.60
C LEU A 154 9.97 14.60 -15.93
N ALA A 155 8.91 15.35 -16.25
CA ALA A 155 8.93 16.26 -17.39
C ALA A 155 9.99 17.33 -17.11
N PRO A 156 10.97 17.54 -18.00
CA PRO A 156 11.81 18.72 -17.93
C PRO A 156 10.90 19.95 -17.93
N PRO A 157 11.23 21.03 -17.18
CA PRO A 157 10.40 22.22 -17.12
C PRO A 157 10.12 22.71 -18.54
N LEU A 158 8.86 22.57 -18.98
CA LEU A 158 8.42 22.92 -20.34
C LEU A 158 8.41 24.45 -20.57
N SER A 159 9.12 25.25 -19.77
CA SER A 159 9.15 26.71 -19.88
C SER A 159 10.36 27.29 -20.58
N GLU A 160 11.44 26.54 -20.85
CA GLU A 160 12.63 27.09 -21.53
C GLU A 160 12.61 26.87 -23.05
N LYS A 161 11.42 26.96 -23.67
CA LYS A 161 11.27 26.91 -25.14
C LYS A 161 10.28 27.92 -25.73
N ARG A 162 10.02 29.02 -25.02
CA ARG A 162 9.47 30.26 -25.58
C ARG A 162 10.07 31.46 -24.82
N GLY A 163 11.09 32.06 -25.41
CA GLY A 163 11.79 33.24 -24.92
C GLY A 163 13.06 33.42 -25.74
#